data_AF-A0A090S595-F1
#
_entry.id   AF-A0A090S595-F1
#
_cell.length_a   1.000
_cell.length_b   1.000
_cell.length_c   1.000
_cell.angle_alpha   90.00
_cell.angle_beta   90.00
_cell.angle_gamma   90.00
#
_symmetry.space_group_name_H-M   'P 1'
#
loop_
_entity.id
_entity.type
_entity.pdbx_description
1 polymer ?
#
loop_
_entity_poly.entity_id
_entity_poly.type
_entity_poly.pdbx_seq_one_letter_code
_entity_poly.pdbx_strand_id
1 'polypeptide(L)'
;MVLTNDGVLQARLTQPQSKSEKTYWVQVDGDPSEAELDKLRSGVTLKDGPTLPAKVERMDAPMVWERHPPVRFRANIPTTWLSVTIIEGRNRQVRRMTAHIGFPTLRLIRAKMGRFSLDELQPGEWKEIPVTQLD
;
A
#
# COMPACT_ATOMS: atom_id res chain seq x y z
N MET A 1 -6.90 -0.20 -9.42
CA MET A 1 -5.85 0.29 -10.36
C MET A 1 -6.45 1.46 -11.12
N VAL A 2 -5.66 2.45 -11.57
CA VAL A 2 -6.18 3.55 -12.41
C VAL A 2 -5.62 3.38 -13.81
N LEU A 3 -6.50 3.36 -14.81
CA LEU A 3 -6.17 3.31 -16.23
C LEU A 3 -6.71 4.60 -16.86
N THR A 4 -5.92 5.27 -17.69
CA THR A 4 -6.33 6.51 -18.37
C THR A 4 -5.57 6.67 -19.68
N ASN A 5 -6.22 7.29 -20.66
CA ASN A 5 -5.59 7.78 -21.90
C ASN A 5 -5.26 9.29 -21.83
N ASP A 6 -5.58 9.96 -20.72
CA ASP A 6 -5.22 11.37 -20.46
C ASP A 6 -3.80 11.47 -19.86
N GLY A 7 -2.88 12.05 -20.64
CA GLY A 7 -1.49 12.24 -20.23
C GLY A 7 -1.30 13.21 -19.06
N VAL A 8 -2.18 14.19 -18.89
CA VAL A 8 -2.13 15.14 -17.77
C VAL A 8 -2.50 14.43 -16.47
N LEU A 9 -3.57 13.63 -16.49
CA LEU A 9 -3.97 12.82 -15.34
C LEU A 9 -2.89 11.78 -14.99
N GLN A 10 -2.33 11.10 -16.00
CA GLN A 10 -1.25 10.14 -15.80
C GLN A 10 -0.07 10.83 -15.10
N ALA A 11 0.40 11.96 -15.63
CA ALA A 11 1.50 12.72 -15.06
C ALA A 11 1.20 13.13 -13.61
N ARG A 12 0.01 13.67 -13.34
CA ARG A 12 -0.41 14.08 -12.00
C ARG A 12 -0.46 12.93 -11.00
N LEU A 13 -0.72 11.70 -11.45
CA LEU A 13 -0.80 10.52 -10.58
C LEU A 13 0.55 9.82 -10.38
N THR A 14 1.46 9.92 -11.35
CA THR A 14 2.71 9.15 -11.35
C THR A 14 3.97 9.98 -11.12
N GLN A 15 3.95 11.29 -11.37
CA GLN A 15 5.13 12.12 -11.19
C GLN A 15 5.54 12.19 -9.71
N PRO A 16 6.83 12.03 -9.38
CA PRO A 16 7.33 12.09 -8.01
C PRO A 16 6.94 13.37 -7.26
N GLN A 17 6.86 14.50 -7.98
CA GLN A 17 6.52 15.82 -7.44
C GLN A 17 5.05 15.94 -7.05
N SER A 18 4.16 15.10 -7.60
CA SER A 18 2.73 15.15 -7.33
C SER A 18 2.38 14.80 -5.88
N LYS A 19 3.28 14.12 -5.17
CA LYS A 19 3.10 13.63 -3.78
C LYS A 19 1.76 12.90 -3.57
N SER A 20 1.23 12.27 -4.63
CA SER A 20 -0.04 11.57 -4.56
C SER A 20 0.02 10.45 -3.53
N GLU A 21 -0.78 10.58 -2.47
CA GLU A 21 -0.90 9.58 -1.42
C GLU A 21 -1.43 8.25 -1.98
N LYS A 22 -0.82 7.16 -1.55
CA LYS A 22 -1.20 5.80 -1.89
C LYS A 22 -1.32 5.01 -0.60
N THR A 23 -2.53 4.58 -0.27
CA THR A 23 -2.80 3.78 0.93
C THR A 23 -2.88 2.32 0.54
N TYR A 24 -2.11 1.51 1.26
CA TYR A 24 -2.03 0.07 1.10
C TYR A 24 -2.51 -0.62 2.36
N TRP A 25 -3.33 -1.66 2.20
CA TRP A 25 -3.55 -2.64 3.25
C TRP A 25 -2.52 -3.75 3.07
N VAL A 26 -1.75 -3.98 4.12
CA VAL A 26 -0.56 -4.84 4.11
C VAL A 26 -0.72 -5.89 5.18
N GLN A 27 -0.80 -7.16 4.78
CA GLN A 27 -0.68 -8.26 5.72
C GLN A 27 0.79 -8.62 5.84
N VAL A 28 1.34 -8.58 7.04
CA VAL A 28 2.74 -8.95 7.33
C VAL A 28 2.81 -10.25 8.14
N ASP A 29 3.93 -10.96 8.01
CA ASP A 29 4.25 -12.11 8.85
C ASP A 29 4.80 -11.64 10.19
N GLY A 30 4.17 -12.04 11.31
CA GLY A 30 4.46 -11.57 12.66
C GLY A 30 3.57 -10.41 13.13
N ASP A 31 3.88 -9.89 14.32
CA ASP A 31 3.19 -8.77 14.95
C ASP A 31 4.17 -7.62 15.30
N PRO A 32 4.39 -6.64 14.40
CA PRO A 32 5.35 -5.57 14.61
C PRO A 32 4.92 -4.62 15.73
N SER A 33 5.74 -4.44 16.75
CA SER A 33 5.52 -3.52 17.87
C SER A 33 5.41 -2.06 17.41
N GLU A 34 4.85 -1.18 18.25
CA GLU A 34 4.76 0.25 17.93
C GLU A 34 6.13 0.89 17.66
N ALA A 35 7.16 0.50 18.40
CA ALA A 35 8.53 1.00 18.18
C ALA A 35 9.11 0.55 16.81
N GLU A 36 8.70 -0.61 16.29
CA GLU A 36 9.07 -1.06 14.95
C GLU A 36 8.28 -0.34 13.87
N LEU A 37 7.00 -0.06 14.12
CA LEU A 37 6.17 0.75 13.23
C LEU A 37 6.66 2.20 13.16
N ASP A 38 7.14 2.77 14.26
CA ASP A 38 7.72 4.11 14.30
C ASP A 38 8.91 4.26 13.34
N LYS A 39 9.73 3.20 13.16
CA LYS A 39 10.79 3.22 12.15
C LYS A 39 10.25 3.44 10.75
N LEU A 40 9.10 2.84 10.40
CA LEU A 40 8.45 3.05 9.12
C LEU A 40 7.84 4.46 9.02
N ARG A 41 7.28 4.97 10.12
CA ARG A 41 6.68 6.32 10.19
C ARG A 41 7.73 7.40 9.98
N SER A 42 8.89 7.28 10.63
CA SER A 42 10.01 8.21 10.48
C SER A 42 10.79 8.05 9.17
N GLY A 43 10.72 6.86 8.57
CA GLY A 43 11.43 6.51 7.34
C GLY A 43 12.63 5.59 7.60
N VAL A 44 12.90 4.70 6.65
CA VAL A 44 13.98 3.70 6.71
C VAL A 44 14.94 3.86 5.55
N THR A 45 16.20 3.46 5.73
CA THR A 45 17.19 3.47 4.66
C THR A 45 17.17 2.15 3.89
N LEU A 46 16.63 2.20 2.66
CA LEU A 46 16.66 1.09 1.72
C LEU A 46 17.92 1.15 0.84
N LYS A 47 18.17 0.13 0.02
CA LYS A 47 19.33 0.07 -0.89
C LYS A 47 19.44 1.25 -1.87
N ASP A 48 18.32 1.83 -2.26
CA ASP A 48 18.17 2.98 -3.15
C ASP A 48 17.98 4.31 -2.38
N GLY A 49 18.34 4.34 -1.08
CA GLY A 49 18.33 5.54 -0.24
C GLY A 49 17.24 5.58 0.83
N PRO A 50 17.15 6.68 1.61
CA PRO A 50 16.11 6.86 2.64
C PRO A 50 14.71 6.91 2.02
N THR A 51 13.71 6.38 2.72
CA THR A 51 12.29 6.64 2.41
C THR A 51 11.86 7.96 3.03
N LEU A 52 10.84 8.58 2.44
CA LEU A 52 10.12 9.66 3.10
C LEU A 52 9.33 9.10 4.30
N PRO A 53 8.93 9.97 5.24
CA PRO A 53 7.98 9.61 6.28
C PRO A 53 6.69 9.02 5.69
N ALA A 54 6.12 8.04 6.39
CA ALA A 54 4.90 7.35 6.00
C ALA A 54 3.86 7.39 7.12
N LYS A 55 2.57 7.30 6.79
CA LYS A 55 1.54 7.03 7.81
C LYS A 55 1.38 5.53 7.92
N VAL A 56 1.57 4.98 9.11
CA VAL A 56 1.51 3.53 9.37
C VAL A 56 0.69 3.26 10.62
N GLU A 57 -0.35 2.46 10.47
CA GLU A 57 -1.27 2.10 11.55
C GLU A 57 -1.56 0.60 11.51
N ARG A 58 -1.65 -0.04 12.68
CA ARG A 58 -2.24 -1.37 12.78
C ARG A 58 -3.73 -1.27 12.48
N MET A 59 -4.29 -2.28 11.85
CA MET A 59 -5.72 -2.36 11.57
C MET A 59 -6.23 -3.79 11.71
N ASP A 60 -7.53 -3.93 11.91
CA ASP A 60 -8.19 -5.22 11.81
C ASP A 60 -8.12 -5.76 10.37
N ALA A 61 -8.31 -7.06 10.23
CA ALA A 61 -8.36 -7.68 8.91
C ALA A 61 -9.51 -7.04 8.08
N PRO A 62 -9.22 -6.45 6.91
CA PRO A 62 -10.25 -5.81 6.11
C PRO A 62 -11.15 -6.87 5.48
N MET A 63 -12.42 -6.52 5.25
CA MET A 63 -13.33 -7.33 4.44
C MET A 63 -12.92 -7.23 2.98
N VAL A 64 -12.12 -8.19 2.51
CA VAL A 64 -11.65 -8.29 1.14
C VAL A 64 -11.78 -9.71 0.64
N TRP A 65 -11.88 -9.87 -0.68
CA TRP A 65 -11.92 -11.16 -1.36
C TRP A 65 -10.81 -12.12 -0.89
N GLU A 66 -11.07 -13.42 -1.04
CA GLU A 66 -10.06 -14.44 -0.81
C GLU A 66 -8.94 -14.40 -1.86
N ARG A 67 -7.74 -14.78 -1.46
CA ARG A 67 -6.59 -14.82 -2.36
C ARG A 67 -6.36 -16.26 -2.83
N HIS A 68 -6.25 -16.45 -4.15
CA HIS A 68 -5.86 -17.72 -4.75
C HIS A 68 -4.55 -17.56 -5.57
N PRO A 69 -3.49 -18.35 -5.29
CA PRO A 69 -3.34 -19.22 -4.12
C PRO A 69 -3.25 -18.41 -2.81
N PRO A 70 -3.58 -19.02 -1.65
CA PRO A 70 -3.53 -18.34 -0.36
C PRO A 70 -2.11 -17.84 -0.03
N VAL A 71 -2.04 -16.89 0.91
CA VAL A 71 -0.75 -16.49 1.47
C VAL A 71 -0.06 -17.68 2.12
N ARG A 72 1.27 -17.76 1.99
CA ARG A 72 2.06 -18.72 2.80
C ARG A 72 2.16 -18.15 4.21
N PHE A 73 1.47 -18.76 5.16
CA PHE A 73 1.58 -18.43 6.57
C PHE A 73 2.17 -19.62 7.34
N ARG A 74 2.78 -19.34 8.49
CA ARG A 74 3.31 -20.36 9.39
C ARG A 74 2.30 -20.50 10.53
N ALA A 75 1.80 -21.72 10.78
CA ALA A 75 0.70 -21.95 11.73
C ALA A 75 0.93 -21.37 13.13
N ASN A 76 2.19 -21.32 13.58
CA ASN A 76 2.58 -20.85 14.91
C ASN A 76 3.03 -19.38 14.95
N ILE A 77 2.84 -18.62 13.86
CA ILE A 77 3.25 -17.21 13.79
C ILE A 77 2.04 -16.38 13.37
N PRO A 78 1.66 -15.36 14.16
CA PRO A 78 0.52 -14.51 13.83
C PRO A 78 0.80 -13.69 12.56
N THR A 79 -0.26 -13.14 11.98
CA THR A 79 -0.14 -12.14 10.92
C THR A 79 -0.86 -10.87 11.33
N THR A 80 -0.25 -9.72 11.09
CA THR A 80 -0.86 -8.42 11.40
C THR A 80 -1.20 -7.67 10.12
N TRP A 81 -2.34 -6.97 10.12
CA TRP A 81 -2.71 -6.06 9.06
C TRP A 81 -2.29 -4.64 9.41
N LEU A 82 -1.72 -3.96 8.42
CA LEU A 82 -1.27 -2.57 8.52
C LEU A 82 -1.92 -1.75 7.41
N SER A 83 -2.33 -0.53 7.76
CA SER A 83 -2.59 0.54 6.80
C SER A 83 -1.30 1.33 6.61
N VAL A 84 -0.76 1.34 5.40
CA VAL A 84 0.49 2.04 5.04
C VAL A 84 0.20 3.06 3.95
N THR A 85 0.35 4.35 4.26
CA THR A 85 0.20 5.44 3.28
C THR A 85 1.55 6.08 2.97
N ILE A 86 1.92 6.06 1.69
CA ILE A 86 3.15 6.66 1.16
C ILE A 86 2.82 7.62 0.01
N ILE A 87 3.67 8.64 -0.17
CA ILE A 87 3.57 9.60 -1.29
C ILE A 87 4.55 9.28 -2.43
N GLU A 88 5.53 8.42 -2.18
CA GLU A 88 6.48 7.91 -3.17
C GLU A 88 5.94 6.67 -3.90
N GLY A 89 6.73 6.16 -4.85
CA GLY A 89 6.36 5.06 -5.74
C GLY A 89 7.55 4.20 -6.16
N ARG A 90 8.55 4.03 -5.28
CA ARG A 90 9.76 3.26 -5.61
C ARG A 90 9.44 1.78 -5.81
N ASN A 91 10.30 1.09 -6.55
CA ASN A 91 10.12 -0.34 -6.85
C ASN A 91 9.87 -1.14 -5.57
N ARG A 92 8.71 -1.82 -5.50
CA ARG A 92 8.31 -2.70 -4.38
C ARG A 92 8.46 -2.07 -2.98
N GLN A 93 8.34 -0.76 -2.87
CA GLN A 93 8.75 -0.02 -1.67
C GLN A 93 8.14 -0.53 -0.37
N VAL A 94 6.81 -0.67 -0.29
CA VAL A 94 6.11 -1.16 0.92
C VAL A 94 6.61 -2.54 1.36
N ARG A 95 6.88 -3.43 0.41
CA ARG A 95 7.41 -4.78 0.70
C ARG A 95 8.84 -4.72 1.24
N ARG A 96 9.66 -3.80 0.72
CA ARG A 96 11.05 -3.60 1.17
C ARG A 96 11.09 -2.92 2.54
N MET A 97 10.22 -1.96 2.79
CA MET A 97 10.07 -1.30 4.09
C MET A 97 9.70 -2.28 5.20
N THR A 98 8.63 -3.07 5.01
CA THR A 98 8.18 -4.04 6.02
C THR A 98 9.19 -5.16 6.24
N ALA A 99 9.83 -5.67 5.19
CA ALA A 99 10.93 -6.63 5.34
C ALA A 99 12.16 -6.03 6.06
N HIS A 100 12.46 -4.74 5.86
CA HIS A 100 13.58 -4.06 6.50
C HIS A 100 13.43 -3.99 8.02
N ILE A 101 12.21 -3.84 8.53
CA ILE A 101 11.95 -3.87 9.97
C ILE A 101 11.72 -5.30 10.51
N GLY A 102 11.87 -6.34 9.69
CA GLY A 102 11.79 -7.75 10.10
C GLY A 102 10.44 -8.45 9.87
N PHE A 103 9.46 -7.80 9.23
CA PHE A 103 8.10 -8.31 9.06
C PHE A 103 7.71 -8.39 7.57
N PRO A 104 8.15 -9.42 6.82
CA PRO A 104 7.89 -9.51 5.38
C PRO A 104 6.41 -9.43 5.02
N THR A 105 6.09 -8.71 3.95
CA THR A 105 4.71 -8.63 3.42
C THR A 105 4.24 -9.95 2.81
N LEU A 106 3.15 -10.51 3.34
CA LEU A 106 2.42 -11.65 2.81
C LEU A 106 1.41 -11.25 1.72
N ARG A 107 0.60 -10.21 1.99
CA ARG A 107 -0.44 -9.68 1.09
C ARG A 107 -0.35 -8.17 1.01
N LEU A 108 -0.57 -7.62 -0.19
CA LEU A 108 -0.52 -6.19 -0.45
C LEU A 108 -1.69 -5.79 -1.35
N ILE A 109 -2.55 -4.92 -0.86
CA ILE A 109 -3.71 -4.39 -1.59
C ILE A 109 -3.58 -2.88 -1.60
N ARG A 110 -3.58 -2.25 -2.78
CA ARG A 110 -3.66 -0.79 -2.86
C ARG A 110 -5.12 -0.38 -2.79
N ALA A 111 -5.56 0.01 -1.60
CA ALA A 111 -6.94 0.37 -1.31
C ALA A 111 -7.29 1.78 -1.81
N LYS A 112 -6.32 2.71 -1.83
CA LYS A 112 -6.54 4.09 -2.28
C LYS A 112 -5.32 4.65 -3.00
N MET A 113 -5.56 5.51 -3.98
CA MET A 113 -4.56 6.31 -4.69
C MET A 113 -5.14 7.69 -5.02
N GLY A 114 -4.63 8.73 -4.38
CA GLY A 114 -5.25 10.06 -4.43
C GLY A 114 -6.72 9.97 -3.98
N ARG A 115 -7.63 10.45 -4.80
CA ARG A 115 -9.08 10.32 -4.56
C ARG A 115 -9.68 8.97 -4.95
N PHE A 116 -8.96 8.13 -5.70
CA PHE A 116 -9.49 6.88 -6.19
C PHE A 116 -9.37 5.80 -5.12
N SER A 117 -10.50 5.28 -4.65
CA SER A 117 -10.58 4.14 -3.74
C SER A 117 -11.07 2.89 -4.47
N LEU A 118 -10.78 1.75 -3.85
CA LEU A 118 -11.25 0.45 -4.31
C LEU A 118 -12.78 0.31 -4.15
N ASP A 119 -13.36 0.95 -3.13
CA ASP A 119 -14.79 0.87 -2.79
C ASP A 119 -15.29 -0.58 -2.83
N GLU A 120 -16.35 -0.83 -3.61
CA GLU A 120 -17.02 -2.14 -3.73
C GLU A 120 -16.45 -3.02 -4.87
N LEU A 121 -15.45 -2.54 -5.62
CA LEU A 121 -14.90 -3.26 -6.77
C LEU A 121 -14.24 -4.58 -6.36
N GLN A 122 -14.71 -5.67 -6.95
CA GLN A 122 -14.12 -7.00 -6.78
C GLN A 122 -12.89 -7.21 -7.69
N PRO A 123 -12.07 -8.25 -7.45
CA PRO A 123 -10.96 -8.58 -8.32
C PRO A 123 -11.40 -8.79 -9.76
N GLY A 124 -10.72 -8.11 -10.68
CA GLY A 124 -11.00 -8.21 -12.12
C GLY A 124 -12.13 -7.28 -12.59
N GLU A 125 -12.89 -6.69 -11.68
CA GLU A 125 -13.87 -5.67 -12.03
C GLU A 125 -13.20 -4.32 -12.29
N TRP A 126 -13.88 -3.50 -13.07
CA TRP A 126 -13.51 -2.13 -13.35
C TRP A 126 -14.78 -1.27 -13.44
N LYS A 127 -14.61 0.03 -13.16
CA LYS A 127 -15.63 1.04 -13.39
C LYS A 127 -15.04 2.20 -14.16
N GLU A 128 -15.79 2.74 -15.10
CA GLU A 128 -15.47 4.02 -15.73
C GLU A 128 -15.77 5.16 -14.76
N ILE A 129 -14.90 6.17 -14.75
CA ILE A 129 -15.07 7.37 -13.92
C ILE A 129 -15.14 8.56 -14.87
N PRO A 130 -16.27 9.30 -14.91
CA PRO A 130 -16.40 10.50 -15.73
C PRO A 130 -15.35 11.56 -15.37
N VAL A 131 -14.83 12.25 -16.38
CA VAL A 131 -13.82 13.31 -16.21
C VAL A 131 -14.34 14.47 -15.35
N THR A 132 -15.64 14.74 -15.34
CA THR A 132 -16.26 15.76 -14.48
C THR A 132 -16.15 15.47 -12.98
N GLN A 133 -15.84 14.24 -12.59
CA GLN A 133 -15.53 13.87 -11.22
C GLN A 133 -14.02 13.98 -10.91
N LEU A 134 -13.26 14.56 -11.85
CA LEU A 134 -11.81 14.67 -11.80
C LEU A 134 -11.26 16.04 -11.41
N ASP A 135 -12.11 17.00 -11.05
CA ASP A 135 -11.69 18.30 -10.52
C ASP A 135 -11.64 18.31 -8.99
#